data_AF-A0A4Q4D895-F1
#
_entry.id   AF-A0A4Q4D895-F1
#
_cell.length_a   1.000
_cell.length_b   1.000
_cell.length_c   1.000
_cell.angle_alpha   90.00
_cell.angle_beta   90.00
_cell.angle_gamma   90.00
#
_symmetry.space_group_name_H-M   'P 1'
#
loop_
_entity.id
_entity.type
_entity.pdbx_description
1 polymer ?
#
loop_
_entity_poly.entity_id
_entity_poly.type
_entity_poly.pdbx_seq_one_letter_code
_entity_poly.pdbx_strand_id
1 'polypeptide(L)' 'LVAEYVGEPIDAREVAEVALEALAAGRFLALPHPEVDRMQQQKAADRDRWISGMQRFRSSLE' A
#
# COMPACT_ATOMS: atom_id res chain seq x y z
N LEU A 1 11.56 5.09 -5.81
CA LEU A 1 10.38 5.95 -5.50
C LEU A 1 9.05 5.21 -5.47
N VAL A 2 8.86 4.03 -6.09
CA VAL A 2 7.67 3.17 -5.86
C VAL A 2 8.06 1.83 -5.22
N ALA A 3 9.24 1.29 -5.54
CA ALA A 3 9.78 0.07 -4.95
C ALA A 3 9.94 0.12 -3.41
N GLU A 4 10.09 1.31 -2.84
CA GLU A 4 10.20 1.53 -1.39
C GLU A 4 8.85 1.40 -0.65
N TYR A 5 7.75 1.20 -1.40
CA TYR A 5 6.39 1.03 -0.88
C TYR A 5 5.87 -0.41 -0.96
N VAL A 6 6.72 -1.35 -1.38
CA VAL A 6 6.42 -2.79 -1.38
C VAL A 6 7.21 -3.39 -0.22
N GLY A 7 6.54 -3.61 0.91
CA GLY A 7 7.13 -4.31 2.03
C GLY A 7 7.52 -5.74 1.66
N GLU A 8 8.30 -6.36 2.54
CA GLU A 8 8.66 -7.78 2.38
C GLU A 8 7.40 -8.64 2.22
N PRO A 9 7.38 -9.63 1.31
CA PRO A 9 6.24 -10.52 1.18
C PRO A 9 5.92 -11.21 2.51
N ILE A 10 4.66 -11.07 2.95
CA ILE A 10 4.13 -11.73 4.14
C ILE A 10 3.20 -12.87 3.77
N ASP A 11 3.05 -13.84 4.67
CA ASP A 11 2.16 -14.97 4.47
C ASP A 11 0.69 -14.63 4.75
N ALA A 12 -0.21 -15.57 4.44
CA ALA A 12 -1.64 -15.37 4.63
C ALA A 12 -2.06 -15.28 6.11
N ARG A 13 -1.31 -15.91 7.03
CA ARG A 13 -1.59 -15.84 8.46
C ARG A 13 -1.27 -14.44 8.99
N GLU A 14 -0.13 -13.89 8.61
CA GLU A 14 0.29 -12.53 8.98
C GLU A 14 -0.72 -11.49 8.49
N VAL A 15 -1.21 -11.62 7.25
CA VAL A 15 -2.29 -10.76 6.73
C VAL A 15 -3.56 -10.88 7.57
N ALA A 16 -3.95 -12.09 7.97
CA ALA A 16 -5.15 -12.33 8.77
C ALA A 16 -5.03 -11.71 10.17
N GLU A 17 -3.86 -11.80 10.80
CA GLU A 17 -3.58 -11.18 12.10
C GLU A 17 -3.74 -9.65 12.04
N VAL A 18 -3.18 -9.01 11.02
CA VAL A 18 -3.32 -7.55 10.82
C VAL A 18 -4.77 -7.14 10.62
N ALA A 19 -5.56 -7.94 9.87
CA ALA A 19 -6.97 -7.68 9.66
C ALA A 19 -7.78 -7.78 10.97
N LEU A 20 -7.54 -8.82 11.77
CA LEU A 20 -8.20 -9.01 13.06
C LEU A 20 -7.82 -7.91 14.06
N GLU A 21 -6.56 -7.49 14.09
CA GLU A 21 -6.10 -6.39 14.94
C GLU A 21 -6.78 -5.07 14.56
N ALA A 22 -6.86 -4.76 13.26
CA ALA A 22 -7.56 -3.57 12.78
C ALA A 22 -9.05 -3.58 13.15
N LEU A 23 -9.72 -4.73 13.03
CA LEU A 23 -11.11 -4.90 13.46
C LEU A 23 -11.29 -4.64 14.95
N ALA A 24 -10.45 -5.24 15.80
CA ALA A 24 -10.50 -5.05 17.25
C ALA A 24 -10.24 -3.58 17.65
N ALA A 25 -9.39 -2.89 16.88
CA ALA A 25 -9.07 -1.47 17.08
C ALA A 25 -10.05 -0.49 16.40
N GLY A 26 -11.07 -0.98 15.68
CA GLY A 26 -12.00 -0.13 14.92
C GLY A 26 -11.34 0.66 13.79
N ARG A 27 -10.21 0.20 13.26
CA ARG A 27 -9.51 0.83 12.14
C ARG A 27 -10.05 0.30 10.82
N PHE A 28 -10.40 1.21 9.91
CA PHE A 28 -10.91 0.84 8.59
C PHE A 28 -9.82 0.28 7.68
N LEU A 29 -8.64 0.88 7.69
CA LEU A 29 -7.50 0.43 6.89
C LEU A 29 -6.64 -0.53 7.72
N ALA A 30 -6.68 -1.82 7.36
CA ALA A 30 -5.74 -2.83 7.82
C ALA A 30 -4.58 -2.87 6.82
N LEU A 31 -3.46 -2.22 7.16
CA LEU A 31 -2.29 -2.09 6.28
C LEU A 31 -1.13 -2.91 6.87
N PRO A 32 -0.88 -4.13 6.37
CA PRO A 32 0.26 -4.94 6.84
C PRO A 32 1.61 -4.29 6.56
N HIS A 33 1.64 -3.45 5.52
CA HIS A 33 2.78 -2.67 5.07
C HIS A 33 2.49 -1.20 5.35
N PRO A 34 3.01 -0.61 6.45
CA PRO A 34 2.71 0.78 6.85
C PRO A 34 3.02 1.81 5.76
N GLU A 35 4.04 1.56 4.94
CA GLU A 35 4.43 2.38 3.80
C GLU A 35 3.30 2.55 2.77
N VAL A 36 2.39 1.58 2.65
CA VAL A 36 1.22 1.65 1.76
C VAL A 36 0.27 2.79 2.14
N ASP A 37 0.24 3.23 3.40
CA ASP A 37 -0.61 4.35 3.83
C ASP A 37 -0.27 5.63 3.06
N ARG A 38 1.02 5.93 2.94
CA ARG A 38 1.50 7.08 2.17
C ARG A 38 1.15 6.96 0.69
N MET A 39 1.16 5.75 0.14
CA MET A 39 0.72 5.51 -1.24
C MET A 39 -0.80 5.75 -1.40
N GLN A 40 -1.59 5.29 -0.43
CA GLN A 40 -3.04 5.51 -0.37
C GLN A 40 -3.36 7.02 -0.32
N GLN A 41 -2.68 7.77 0.56
CA GLN A 41 -2.87 9.22 0.70
C GLN A 41 -2.52 9.98 -0.59
N GLN A 42 -1.40 9.65 -1.23
CA GLN A 42 -1.02 10.29 -2.50
C GLN A 42 -2.01 9.99 -3.63
N LYS A 43 -2.48 8.74 -3.71
CA LYS A 43 -3.49 8.31 -4.69
C LYS A 43 -4.82 9.05 -4.49
N ALA A 44 -5.19 9.33 -3.24
CA ALA A 44 -6.41 10.08 -2.92
C ALA A 44 -6.28 11.58 -3.20
N ALA A 45 -5.09 12.16 -2.97
CA ALA A 45 -4.85 13.60 -3.14
C ALA A 45 -4.82 14.05 -4.59
N ASP A 46 -4.22 13.26 -5.50
CA ASP A 46 -4.12 13.59 -6.93
C ASP A 46 -4.03 12.31 -7.77
N ARG A 47 -5.18 11.91 -8.31
CA ARG A 47 -5.33 10.64 -9.03
C ARG A 47 -4.56 10.62 -10.34
N ASP A 48 -4.62 11.70 -11.11
CA ASP A 48 -4.02 11.76 -12.45
C ASP A 48 -2.50 11.76 -12.34
N ARG A 49 -1.94 12.56 -11.42
CA ARG A 49 -0.50 12.54 -11.13
C ARG A 49 -0.05 11.16 -10.65
N TRP A 50 -0.84 10.50 -9.81
CA TRP A 50 -0.53 9.15 -9.34
C TRP A 50 -0.51 8.13 -10.49
N ILE A 51 -1.51 8.13 -11.39
CA ILE A 51 -1.56 7.25 -12.56
C ILE A 51 -0.34 7.46 -13.47
N SER A 52 -0.01 8.71 -13.80
CA SER A 52 1.18 9.02 -14.62
C SER A 52 2.49 8.61 -13.92
N GLY A 53 2.54 8.63 -12.58
CA GLY A 53 3.66 8.10 -11.80
C GLY A 53 3.78 6.57 -11.92
N MET A 54 2.67 5.85 -11.78
CA MET A 54 2.63 4.38 -11.87
C MET A 54 2.97 3.86 -13.26
N GLN A 55 2.51 4.52 -14.32
CA GLN A 55 2.85 4.18 -15.70
C GLN A 55 4.36 4.30 -15.94
N ARG A 56 4.99 5.39 -15.50
CA ARG A 56 6.45 5.57 -15.59
C ARG A 56 7.23 4.52 -14.81
N PHE A 57 6.77 4.18 -13.61
CA PHE A 57 7.40 3.13 -12.81
C PHE A 57 7.31 1.77 -13.51
N ARG A 58 6.13 1.40 -14.03
CA ARG A 58 5.95 0.15 -14.78
C ARG A 58 6.89 0.07 -15.98
N SER A 59 6.99 1.13 -16.78
CA SER A 59 7.92 1.18 -17.92
C SER A 59 9.40 1.10 -17.52
N SER A 60 9.76 1.35 -16.26
CA SER A 60 11.14 1.18 -15.77
C SER A 60 11.47 -0.24 -15.32
N LEU A 61 10.47 -1.11 -15.20
CA LEU A 61 10.62 -2.53 -14.86
C LEU A 61 10.65 -3.43 -16.11
N GLU A 62 10.37 -2.85 -17.28
CA GLU A 62 10.47 -3.48 -18.61
C GLU A 62 11.88 -3.25 -19.17
#